data_AF-A0A2U8WM25-F1
#
_entry.id   AF-A0A2U8WM25-F1
#
_cell.length_a   1.000
_cell.length_b   1.000
_cell.length_c   1.000
_cell.angle_alpha   90.00
_cell.angle_beta   90.00
_cell.angle_gamma   90.00
#
_symmetry.space_group_name_H-M   'P 1'
#
loop_
_entity.id
_entity.type
_entity.pdbx_description
1 polymer ?
#
loop_
_entity_poly.entity_id
_entity_poly.type
_entity_poly.pdbx_seq_one_letter_code
_entity_poly.pdbx_strand_id
1 'polypeptide(L)' 'MLVTRTSRLSGIKRTLDLPITDEQVAAFKRGALIQHAFPDLPADKREFILTGITPEEWSATFSDQPEDAA' A
#
# COMPACT_ATOMS: atom_id res chain seq x y z
N MET A 1 -10.16 7.47 -6.87
CA MET A 1 -10.22 6.31 -7.78
C MET A 1 -10.22 5.04 -6.94
N LEU A 2 -11.13 4.11 -7.23
CA LEU A 2 -11.21 2.83 -6.52
C LEU A 2 -10.10 1.86 -6.98
N VAL A 3 -9.20 1.52 -6.07
CA VAL A 3 -8.11 0.57 -6.31
C VAL A 3 -8.37 -0.70 -5.53
N THR A 4 -8.55 -1.81 -6.26
CA THR A 4 -8.75 -3.14 -5.68
C THR A 4 -7.47 -3.95 -5.74
N ARG A 5 -7.01 -4.49 -4.61
CA ARG A 5 -5.83 -5.36 -4.50
C ARG A 5 -6.16 -6.55 -3.59
N THR A 6 -5.42 -7.65 -3.82
CA THR A 6 -5.37 -8.79 -2.91
C THR A 6 -4.07 -8.71 -2.13
N SER A 7 -4.17 -8.70 -0.81
CA SER A 7 -3.01 -8.68 0.08
C SER A 7 -2.12 -9.90 -0.17
N ARG A 8 -0.83 -9.67 -0.43
CA ARG A 8 0.15 -10.76 -0.57
C ARG A 8 0.43 -11.48 0.74
N LEU A 9 0.06 -10.87 1.87
CA LEU A 9 0.27 -11.41 3.20
C LEU A 9 -0.90 -12.29 3.64
N SER A 10 -2.12 -11.76 3.61
CA SER A 10 -3.32 -12.46 4.11
C SER A 10 -4.17 -13.14 3.03
N GLY A 11 -3.95 -12.80 1.75
CA GLY A 11 -4.82 -13.21 0.65
C GLY A 11 -6.18 -12.50 0.62
N ILE A 12 -6.44 -11.56 1.54
CA ILE A 12 -7.72 -10.84 1.61
C ILE A 12 -7.77 -9.76 0.51
N LYS A 13 -8.89 -9.72 -0.21
CA LYS A 13 -9.17 -8.72 -1.25
C LYS A 13 -9.84 -7.49 -0.65
N ARG A 14 -9.28 -6.31 -0.89
CA ARG A 14 -9.82 -5.02 -0.44
C ARG A 14 -9.82 -4.00 -1.56
N THR A 15 -10.68 -2.99 -1.42
CA THR A 15 -10.76 -1.83 -2.30
C THR A 15 -10.61 -0.57 -1.47
N LEU A 16 -9.67 0.30 -1.85
CA LEU A 16 -9.51 1.63 -1.26
C LEU A 16 -9.85 2.70 -2.29
N ASP A 17 -10.48 3.78 -1.86
CA ASP A 17 -10.60 4.99 -2.67
C ASP A 17 -9.36 5.86 -2.43
N LEU A 18 -8.57 6.06 -3.48
CA LEU A 18 -7.32 6.82 -3.42
C LEU A 18 -7.42 8.10 -4.26
N PRO A 19 -6.91 9.25 -3.78
CA PRO A 19 -6.91 10.51 -4.50
C PRO A 19 -5.81 10.53 -5.57
N ILE A 20 -5.95 9.69 -6.60
CA ILE A 20 -4.99 9.53 -7.70
C ILE A 20 -5.66 9.67 -9.06
N THR A 21 -4.87 10.05 -10.08
CA THR A 21 -5.33 10.29 -11.45
C THR A 21 -4.94 9.16 -12.41
N ASP A 22 -5.59 9.12 -13.58
CA ASP A 22 -5.27 8.15 -14.63
C ASP A 22 -3.85 8.32 -15.17
N GLU A 23 -3.33 9.55 -15.23
CA GLU A 23 -1.96 9.84 -15.67
C GLU A 23 -0.92 9.25 -14.71
N GLN A 24 -1.16 9.35 -13.40
CA GLN A 24 -0.30 8.76 -12.37
C GLN A 24 -0.28 7.23 -12.48
N VAL A 25 -1.45 6.62 -12.70
CA VAL A 25 -1.56 5.18 -12.95
C VAL A 25 -0.82 4.78 -14.23
N ALA A 26 -0.96 5.57 -15.29
CA ALA A 26 -0.28 5.32 -16.55
C ALA A 26 1.25 5.45 -16.40
N ALA A 27 1.73 6.43 -15.63
CA ALA A 27 3.16 6.58 -15.32
C ALA A 27 3.71 5.36 -14.57
N PHE A 28 2.99 4.87 -13.55
CA PHE A 28 3.38 3.66 -12.85
C PHE A 28 3.40 2.43 -13.78
N LYS A 29 2.38 2.27 -14.63
CA LYS A 29 2.32 1.20 -15.65
C LYS A 29 3.46 1.26 -16.67
N ARG A 30 4.00 2.46 -16.94
CA ARG A 30 5.18 2.65 -17.81
C ARG A 30 6.52 2.39 -17.09
N GLY A 31 6.49 2.01 -15.82
CA GLY A 31 7.69 1.66 -15.05
C GLY A 31 8.26 2.79 -14.19
N ALA A 32 7.52 3.89 -13.99
CA ALA A 32 7.92 4.88 -12.99
C ALA A 32 7.95 4.24 -11.59
N LEU A 33 8.91 4.66 -10.75
CA LEU A 33 8.94 4.26 -9.35
C LEU A 33 7.67 4.75 -8.63
N ILE A 34 7.17 3.99 -7.65
CA ILE A 34 5.89 4.26 -6.99
C ILE A 34 5.82 5.66 -6.35
N GLN A 35 6.94 6.15 -5.80
CA GLN A 35 7.02 7.48 -5.20
C GLN A 35 7.08 8.61 -6.23
N HIS A 36 7.46 8.31 -7.48
CA HIS A 36 7.41 9.27 -8.58
C HIS A 36 6.03 9.27 -9.25
N ALA A 37 5.38 8.11 -9.34
CA ALA A 37 4.04 8.00 -9.89
C ALA A 37 2.97 8.56 -8.95
N PHE A 38 3.13 8.38 -7.64
CA PHE A 38 2.17 8.81 -6.62
C PHE A 38 2.87 9.62 -5.51
N PRO A 39 3.42 10.79 -5.82
CA PRO A 39 4.24 11.57 -4.89
C PRO A 39 3.46 12.06 -3.66
N ASP A 40 2.18 12.37 -3.85
CA ASP A 40 1.32 12.91 -2.79
C ASP A 40 0.68 11.83 -1.91
N LEU A 41 0.85 10.54 -2.29
CA LEU A 41 0.35 9.45 -1.47
C LEU A 41 1.31 9.15 -0.31
N PRO A 42 0.77 9.00 0.91
CA PRO A 42 1.56 8.53 2.04
C PRO A 42 2.08 7.10 1.79
N ALA A 43 3.14 6.73 2.52
CA ALA A 43 3.88 5.50 2.28
C ALA A 43 2.99 4.24 2.36
N ASP A 44 2.04 4.22 3.28
CA ASP A 44 1.10 3.12 3.46
C ASP A 44 0.15 2.92 2.27
N LYS A 45 -0.30 4.01 1.63
CA LYS A 45 -1.16 3.90 0.44
C LYS A 45 -0.36 3.46 -0.77
N ARG A 46 0.90 3.88 -0.88
CA ARG A 46 1.83 3.36 -1.89
C ARG A 46 2.10 1.87 -1.69
N GLU A 47 2.26 1.43 -0.45
CA GLU A 47 2.41 0.01 -0.09
C GLU A 47 1.17 -0.79 -0.50
N PHE A 48 -0.03 -0.29 -0.19
CA PHE A 48 -1.26 -0.94 -0.62
C PHE A 48 -1.33 -1.13 -2.14
N ILE A 49 -0.92 -0.14 -2.95
CA ILE A 49 -0.88 -0.25 -4.42
C ILE A 49 0.09 -1.36 -4.87
N LEU A 50 1.23 -1.52 -4.19
CA LEU A 50 2.27 -2.49 -4.54
C LEU A 50 1.91 -3.93 -4.14
N THR A 51 1.42 -4.11 -2.92
CA THR A 51 1.32 -5.43 -2.25
C THR A 51 -0.09 -5.78 -1.80
N GLY A 52 -1.00 -4.83 -1.77
CA GLY A 52 -2.35 -5.01 -1.24
C GLY A 52 -2.42 -5.08 0.28
N ILE A 53 -1.30 -4.88 0.99
CA ILE A 53 -1.23 -4.88 2.45
C ILE A 53 -1.70 -3.52 2.98
N THR A 54 -2.55 -3.53 4.01
CA THR A 54 -3.00 -2.31 4.68
C THR A 54 -2.16 -2.01 5.93
N PRO A 55 -2.15 -0.76 6.44
CA PRO A 55 -1.47 -0.42 7.71
C PRO A 55 -1.85 -1.36 8.87
N GLU A 56 -3.12 -1.73 8.93
CA GLU A 56 -3.70 -2.56 9.98
C GLU A 56 -3.25 -4.02 9.87
N GLU A 57 -3.00 -4.50 8.65
CA GLU A 57 -2.42 -5.82 8.41
C GLU A 57 -0.91 -5.86 8.65
N TRP A 58 -0.23 -4.74 8.44
CA TRP A 58 1.21 -4.61 8.70
C TRP A 58 1.51 -4.52 10.19
N SER A 59 0.84 -3.59 10.89
CA SER A 59 0.58 -3.73 12.33
C SER A 59 -0.13 -5.07 12.56
N ALA A 60 -0.41 -5.60 13.73
CA ALA A 60 -0.98 -6.97 13.87
C ALA A 60 -0.09 -8.14 13.35
N THR A 61 0.52 -8.09 12.16
CA THR A 61 1.49 -9.11 11.72
C THR A 61 2.89 -8.85 12.26
N PHE A 62 3.33 -7.58 12.19
CA PHE A 62 4.66 -7.16 12.65
C PHE A 62 4.61 -6.37 13.96
N SER A 63 3.43 -6.31 14.59
CA SER A 63 3.29 -5.85 15.96
C SER A 63 3.49 -7.04 16.88
N ASP A 64 4.72 -7.25 17.38
CA ASP A 64 4.97 -7.84 18.70
C ASP A 64 6.48 -7.84 19.02
N GLN A 65 6.94 -6.89 19.83
CA GLN A 65 7.73 -7.16 21.05
C GLN A 65 7.62 -5.96 22.01
N PRO A 66 7.45 -6.18 23.33
CA PRO A 66 7.83 -5.18 24.32
C PRO A 66 9.32 -4.88 24.16
N GLU A 67 9.64 -3.60 24.05
CA GLU A 67 10.97 -3.07 24.35
C GLU A 67 11.25 -3.41 25.82
N ASP A 68 12.35 -4.11 26.09
CA ASP A 68 12.85 -4.55 27.40
C ASP A 68 12.16 -5.76 28.08
N ALA A 69 12.81 -6.93 27.96
CA ALA A 69 12.87 -7.92 29.03
C ALA A 69 14.30 -8.48 29.14
N ALA A 70 15.03 -7.92 30.13
CA ALA A 70 16.34 -8.29 30.71
C ALA A 70 17.62 -7.88 29.96
#